data_AF-A0A819MYZ6-F1
#
_entry.id   AF-A0A819MYZ6-F1
#
_cell.length_a   1.000
_cell.length_b   1.000
_cell.length_c   1.000
_cell.angle_alpha   90.00
_cell.angle_beta   90.00
_cell.angle_gamma   90.00
#
_symmetry.space_group_name_H-M   'P 1'
#
loop_
_entity.id
_entity.type
_entity.pdbx_description
1 polymer ?
#
loop_
_entity_poly.entity_id
_entity_poly.type
_entity_poly.pdbx_seq_one_letter_code
_entity_poly.pdbx_strand_id
1 'polypeptide(L)'
;NFIEDGKSVKQFCSTEVEPMGRESDNIHIIALTKAAVVPLRIVYMDRNQQSSLTIHDFTVTDDEMKETFKPMITMLYRPGHYDLLYEN
;
A
#
# COMPACT_ATOMS: atom_id res chain seq x y z
N ASN A 1 13.43 8.51 -8.02
CA ASN A 1 12.25 9.19 -8.57
C ASN A 1 11.16 8.12 -8.64
N PHE A 2 10.08 8.25 -7.87
CA PHE A 2 9.06 7.19 -7.70
C PHE A 2 7.87 7.33 -8.66
N ILE A 3 7.76 8.47 -9.34
CA ILE A 3 6.73 8.74 -10.34
C ILE A 3 7.33 8.44 -11.72
N GLU A 4 6.64 7.62 -12.49
CA GLU A 4 7.04 7.22 -13.84
C GLU A 4 6.85 8.35 -14.86
N ASP A 5 7.43 8.18 -16.05
CA ASP A 5 7.27 9.06 -17.22
C ASP A 5 7.70 10.53 -17.05
N GLY A 6 8.44 10.85 -15.99
CA GLY A 6 8.88 12.23 -15.72
C GLY A 6 7.72 13.18 -15.39
N LYS A 7 6.54 12.65 -15.05
CA LYS A 7 5.40 13.45 -14.59
C LYS A 7 5.78 14.18 -13.29
N SER A 8 5.30 15.41 -13.14
CA SER A 8 5.30 16.08 -11.84
C SER A 8 4.33 15.40 -10.88
N VAL A 9 4.53 15.59 -9.56
CA VAL A 9 3.61 15.09 -8.52
C VAL A 9 2.17 15.50 -8.80
N LYS A 10 1.95 16.77 -9.18
CA LYS A 10 0.60 17.27 -9.47
C LYS A 10 -0.04 16.57 -10.67
N GLN A 11 0.74 16.34 -11.73
CA GLN A 11 0.25 15.62 -12.91
C GLN A 11 -0.11 14.17 -12.56
N PHE A 12 0.74 13.48 -11.79
CA PHE A 12 0.47 12.13 -11.30
C PHE A 12 -0.83 12.08 -10.50
N CYS A 13 -1.02 12.99 -9.52
CA CYS A 13 -2.26 13.06 -8.75
C CYS A 13 -3.50 13.21 -9.65
N SER A 14 -3.46 14.17 -10.58
CA SER A 14 -4.61 14.46 -11.45
C SER A 14 -4.95 13.35 -12.45
N THR A 15 -4.02 12.44 -12.75
CA THR A 15 -4.20 11.42 -13.80
C THR A 15 -4.36 10.01 -13.26
N GLU A 16 -3.67 9.67 -12.17
CA GLU A 16 -3.61 8.32 -11.59
C GLU A 16 -4.27 8.23 -10.19
N VAL A 17 -4.35 9.31 -9.41
CA VAL A 17 -4.85 9.26 -8.01
C VAL A 17 -6.29 9.74 -7.88
N GLU A 18 -6.61 10.93 -8.41
CA GLU A 18 -7.91 11.59 -8.25
C GLU A 18 -9.04 10.96 -9.10
N PRO A 19 -8.79 10.48 -10.35
CA PRO A 19 -9.85 9.88 -11.14
C PRO A 19 -10.32 8.52 -10.59
N MET A 20 -11.64 8.32 -10.60
CA MET A 20 -12.25 7.05 -10.20
C MET A 20 -11.91 5.92 -11.17
N GLY A 21 -11.78 4.69 -10.65
CA GLY A 21 -11.52 3.49 -11.45
C GLY A 21 -10.07 3.33 -11.90
N ARG A 22 -9.15 4.14 -11.37
CA ARG A 22 -7.70 3.94 -11.51
C ARG A 22 -7.20 2.86 -10.55
N GLU A 23 -6.19 2.12 -10.99
CA GLU A 23 -5.53 1.11 -10.17
C GLU A 23 -4.58 1.77 -9.17
N SER A 24 -4.58 1.26 -7.95
CA SER A 24 -3.65 1.68 -6.90
C SER A 24 -2.40 0.81 -6.91
N ASP A 25 -1.24 1.47 -6.93
CA ASP A 25 0.08 0.87 -6.72
C ASP A 25 0.69 1.29 -5.36
N ASN A 26 1.87 0.76 -5.01
CA ASN A 26 2.62 0.97 -3.79
C ASN A 26 2.72 2.43 -3.35
N ILE A 27 2.90 3.38 -4.30
CA ILE A 27 2.97 4.81 -3.99
C ILE A 27 1.67 5.34 -3.37
N HIS A 28 0.52 4.85 -3.82
CA HIS A 28 -0.80 5.21 -3.30
C HIS A 28 -0.98 4.67 -1.89
N ILE A 29 -0.58 3.42 -1.66
CA ILE A 29 -0.65 2.75 -0.36
C ILE A 29 0.21 3.51 0.66
N ILE A 30 1.46 3.83 0.31
CA ILE A 30 2.37 4.56 1.19
C ILE A 30 1.81 5.96 1.51
N ALA A 31 1.34 6.68 0.49
CA ALA A 31 0.79 8.02 0.67
C ALA A 31 -0.45 7.99 1.59
N LEU A 32 -1.36 7.05 1.39
CA LEU A 32 -2.58 6.91 2.19
C LEU A 32 -2.26 6.49 3.64
N THR A 33 -1.39 5.48 3.82
CA THR A 33 -0.96 4.99 5.14
C THR A 33 -0.38 6.13 5.98
N LYS A 34 0.46 6.98 5.37
CA LYS A 34 1.07 8.15 6.03
C LYS A 34 0.06 9.27 6.31
N ALA A 35 -0.80 9.59 5.33
CA ALA A 35 -1.77 10.68 5.48
C ALA A 35 -2.88 10.35 6.49
N ALA A 36 -3.32 9.09 6.54
CA ALA A 36 -4.35 8.63 7.46
C ALA A 36 -3.79 8.19 8.82
N VAL A 37 -2.47 8.01 8.95
CA VAL A 37 -1.82 7.49 10.16
C VAL A 37 -2.37 6.11 10.55
N VAL A 38 -2.60 5.25 9.55
CA VAL A 38 -3.13 3.90 9.74
C VAL A 38 -2.15 2.88 9.16
N PRO A 39 -1.55 2.00 9.97
CA PRO A 39 -0.63 0.98 9.49
C PRO A 39 -1.37 -0.15 8.76
N LEU A 40 -0.80 -0.61 7.63
CA LEU A 40 -1.43 -1.57 6.72
C LEU A 40 -0.48 -2.73 6.40
N ARG A 41 -0.99 -3.95 6.34
CA ARG A 41 -0.27 -5.14 5.85
C ARG A 41 -0.84 -5.55 4.51
N ILE A 42 0.03 -5.84 3.56
CA ILE A 42 -0.36 -6.42 2.27
C ILE A 42 0.32 -7.78 2.11
N VAL A 43 -0.50 -8.80 1.91
CA VAL A 43 -0.08 -10.17 1.62
C VAL A 43 -0.22 -10.39 0.11
N TYR A 44 0.88 -10.67 -0.57
CA TYR A 44 0.87 -10.91 -2.01
C TYR A 44 0.60 -12.38 -2.27
N MET A 45 -0.46 -12.63 -3.04
CA MET A 45 -0.75 -13.96 -3.57
C MET A 45 -0.16 -14.04 -4.98
N ASP A 46 1.12 -14.41 -5.04
CA ASP A 46 1.79 -14.73 -6.29
C ASP A 46 1.75 -16.24 -6.59
N ARG A 47 2.15 -16.62 -7.80
CA ARG A 47 2.28 -18.03 -8.22
C ARG A 47 3.66 -18.60 -7.90
N ASN A 48 4.45 -17.97 -7.04
CA ASN A 48 5.80 -18.44 -6.79
C ASN A 48 5.74 -19.83 -6.13
N GLN A 49 6.64 -20.72 -6.55
CA GLN A 49 6.74 -22.09 -6.01
C GLN A 49 7.27 -22.14 -4.57
N GLN A 50 7.50 -20.99 -3.94
CA GLN A 50 7.89 -20.92 -2.54
C GLN A 50 6.67 -21.13 -1.64
N SER A 51 6.85 -21.97 -0.63
CA SER A 51 5.84 -22.29 0.38
C SER A 51 5.52 -21.13 1.34
N SER A 52 6.20 -19.99 1.22
CA SER A 52 6.06 -18.81 2.06
C SER A 52 5.33 -17.68 1.34
N LEU A 53 4.35 -17.07 2.01
CA LEU A 53 3.65 -15.88 1.52
C LEU A 53 4.58 -14.65 1.58
N THR A 54 4.52 -13.81 0.55
CA THR A 54 5.21 -12.51 0.53
C THR A 54 4.37 -11.48 1.29
N ILE A 55 4.91 -10.91 2.36
CA ILE A 55 4.20 -9.96 3.24
C ILE A 55 4.94 -8.62 3.25
N HIS A 56 4.20 -7.53 3.06
CA HIS A 56 4.70 -6.16 3.15
C HIS A 56 3.94 -5.37 4.22
N ASP A 57 4.66 -4.89 5.22
CA ASP A 57 4.11 -4.06 6.29
C ASP A 57 4.41 -2.59 6.04
N PHE A 58 3.36 -1.81 5.82
CA PHE A 58 3.38 -0.36 5.74
C PHE A 58 3.11 0.20 7.13
N THR A 59 4.18 0.43 7.87
CA THR A 59 4.11 0.98 9.22
C THR A 59 4.10 2.51 9.19
N VAL A 60 3.48 3.10 10.19
CA VAL A 60 3.57 4.54 10.44
C VAL A 60 4.48 4.72 11.65
N THR A 61 5.59 5.41 11.45
CA THR A 61 6.38 5.96 12.54
C THR A 61 5.89 7.37 12.77
N ASP A 62 5.36 7.63 13.95
CA ASP A 62 5.21 8.99 14.42
C ASP A 62 6.62 9.51 14.73
N ASP A 63 7.07 10.54 14.00
CA ASP A 63 8.37 11.19 14.23
C ASP A 63 8.48 11.72 15.68
N GLU A 64 7.35 11.90 16.38
CA GLU A 64 7.31 12.27 17.79
C GLU A 64 7.21 11.07 18.76
N MET A 65 6.53 9.97 18.41
CA MET A 65 6.21 8.89 19.37
C MET A 65 7.15 7.69 19.40
N LYS A 66 8.11 7.51 18.48
CA LYS A 66 9.06 6.36 18.46
C LYS A 66 8.42 4.95 18.52
N GLU A 67 7.10 4.85 18.50
CA GLU A 67 6.38 3.59 18.50
C GLU A 67 6.00 3.21 17.08
N THR A 68 6.44 2.02 16.66
CA THR A 68 6.03 1.43 15.40
C THR A 68 4.69 0.75 15.61
N PHE A 69 3.62 1.33 15.08
CA PHE A 69 2.30 0.68 15.14
C PHE A 69 2.30 -0.56 14.25
N LYS A 70 1.90 -1.69 14.84
CA LYS A 70 1.66 -2.92 14.06
C LYS A 70 0.44 -2.73 13.15
N PRO A 71 0.46 -3.27 11.92
CA PRO A 71 -0.70 -3.23 11.04
C PRO A 71 -1.95 -3.80 11.71
N MET A 72 -3.02 -3.02 11.73
CA MET A 72 -4.35 -3.48 12.20
C MET A 72 -5.22 -3.99 11.06
N ILE A 73 -4.90 -3.58 9.83
CA ILE A 73 -5.62 -3.95 8.62
C ILE A 73 -4.69 -4.83 7.78
N THR A 74 -5.19 -5.98 7.39
CA THR A 74 -4.48 -6.90 6.48
C THR A 74 -5.26 -7.01 5.18
N MET A 75 -4.59 -6.78 4.07
CA MET A 75 -5.15 -6.89 2.72
C MET A 75 -4.45 -8.00 1.95
N LEU A 76 -5.21 -8.75 1.16
CA LEU A 76 -4.69 -9.73 0.20
C LEU A 76 -4.62 -9.05 -1.17
N TYR A 77 -3.44 -9.02 -1.77
CA TYR A 77 -3.24 -8.53 -3.13
C TYR A 77 -3.16 -9.68 -4.13
N ARG A 78 -3.94 -9.55 -5.20
CA ARG A 78 -3.88 -10.32 -6.44
C ARG A 78 -3.78 -9.32 -7.59
N PRO A 79 -3.20 -9.67 -8.76
CA PRO A 79 -3.09 -8.73 -9.87
C PRO A 79 -4.42 -8.04 -10.19
N GLY A 80 -4.47 -6.71 -10.02
CA GLY A 80 -5.66 -5.88 -10.24
C GLY A 80 -6.72 -5.92 -9.14
N HIS A 81 -6.46 -6.53 -7.98
CA HIS A 81 -7.46 -6.67 -6.93
C HIS A 81 -6.90 -6.69 -5.51
N TYR A 82 -7.64 -6.07 -4.59
CA TYR A 82 -7.35 -6.08 -3.17
C TYR A 82 -8.57 -6.56 -2.38
N ASP A 83 -8.38 -7.58 -1.55
CA ASP A 83 -9.40 -8.09 -0.62
C ASP A 83 -9.01 -7.80 0.83
N LEU A 84 -9.98 -7.71 1.74
CA LEU A 84 -9.71 -7.68 3.18
C LEU A 84 -9.47 -9.10 3.70
N LEU A 85 -8.41 -9.27 4.49
CA LEU A 85 -8.09 -10.52 5.16
C LEU A 85 -8.33 -10.35 6.67
N TYR A 86 -9.16 -11.22 7.24
CA TYR A 86 -9.42 -11.29 8.67
C TYR A 86 -8.63 -12.45 9.27
N GLU A 87 -7.83 -12.17 10.30
CA GLU A 87 -7.17 -13.21 11.09
C GLU A 87 -8.19 -13.82 12.08
N ASN A 88 -8.03 -15.12 12.37
CA ASN A 88 -8.85 -15.83 13.37
C ASN A 88 -8.34 -15.60 14.79
#